data_AF-A0A9P8MQ63-F1
#
_entry.id   AF-A0A9P8MQ63-F1
#
_cell.length_a   1.000
_cell.length_b   1.000
_cell.length_c   1.000
_cell.angle_alpha   90.00
_cell.angle_beta   90.00
_cell.angle_gamma   90.00
#
_symmetry.space_group_name_H-M   'P 1'
#
loop_
_entity.id
_entity.type
_entity.pdbx_description
1 polymer ?
#
loop_
_entity_poly.entity_id
_entity_poly.type
_entity_poly.pdbx_seq_one_letter_code
_entity_poly.pdbx_strand_id
1 'polypeptide(L)'
;MFGVRFFGEFEFWLSSFKVIVVLGVILFSLIMASGGGPTGDAPGFRYWSDPGAFAPLYATGALGRFIGFWTSLTSASFSYLGSELAAIGAAEAQNPRRSIPKAIKLTFYRILVFYILSIFLVGMLVPYNSPELAFANKSGASASASPFVVAAKLAGVQVLPHIINACICVFVFSAANSDLYVGSRTLYGLASDRSAPAIFRRTNSRGVPFPALVVCSLFACLAFLVVNDDSRKVFGYFVNLTTIFGLLTWISLLVTYICFLKGRRAQNIPNSAMPYVAPQGLIGSYVAVAFCILVAITKNFDVFIEHDGKKFDYVTFLTGYLGIPVYLSLIFGHLYFTKSKVVKPCDADFFTGKDIVDNEEKAFVEMQAARQGTRTGWNRFYDRYISFLF
;
A
#
# COMPACT_ATOMS: atom_id res chain seq x y z
N MET A 1 0.71 -2.31 -20.86
CA MET A 1 0.67 -2.11 -22.34
C MET A 1 -0.44 -2.91 -23.05
N PHE A 2 -1.49 -3.35 -22.33
CA PHE A 2 -2.67 -4.02 -22.91
C PHE A 2 -3.93 -3.22 -22.57
N GLY A 3 -5.01 -3.37 -23.34
CA GLY A 3 -6.26 -2.63 -23.10
C GLY A 3 -6.85 -2.90 -21.71
N VAL A 4 -7.66 -1.97 -21.19
CA VAL A 4 -8.17 -1.96 -19.80
C VAL A 4 -8.82 -3.31 -19.40
N ARG A 5 -9.55 -3.93 -20.34
CA ARG A 5 -10.22 -5.21 -20.13
C ARG A 5 -9.25 -6.38 -19.93
N PHE A 6 -8.20 -6.46 -20.74
CA PHE A 6 -7.17 -7.50 -20.61
C PHE A 6 -6.33 -7.32 -19.34
N PHE A 7 -6.02 -6.06 -19.00
CA PHE A 7 -5.35 -5.75 -17.74
C PHE A 7 -6.17 -6.22 -16.54
N GLY A 8 -7.49 -5.98 -16.53
CA GLY A 8 -8.38 -6.41 -15.45
C GLY A 8 -8.42 -7.93 -15.26
N GLU A 9 -8.54 -8.70 -16.34
CA GLU A 9 -8.52 -10.17 -16.27
C GLU A 9 -7.15 -10.70 -15.82
N PHE A 10 -6.07 -10.13 -16.33
CA PHE A 10 -4.71 -10.53 -15.97
C PHE A 10 -4.39 -10.24 -14.49
N GLU A 11 -4.72 -9.05 -14.00
CA GLU A 11 -4.56 -8.69 -12.58
C GLU A 11 -5.43 -9.54 -11.66
N PHE A 12 -6.63 -9.94 -12.09
CA PHE A 12 -7.47 -10.86 -11.32
C PHE A 12 -6.77 -12.21 -11.08
N TRP A 13 -6.18 -12.80 -12.12
CA TRP A 13 -5.45 -14.07 -12.00
C TRP A 13 -4.20 -13.94 -11.15
N LEU A 14 -3.41 -12.87 -11.36
CA LEU A 14 -2.21 -12.60 -10.57
C LEU A 14 -2.54 -12.33 -9.09
N SER A 15 -3.62 -11.60 -8.82
CA SER A 15 -4.12 -11.34 -7.46
C SER A 15 -4.59 -12.62 -6.78
N SER A 16 -5.29 -13.49 -7.50
CA SER A 16 -5.71 -14.80 -6.99
C SER A 16 -4.51 -15.69 -6.64
N PHE A 17 -3.50 -15.72 -7.52
CA PHE A 17 -2.25 -16.43 -7.28
C PHE A 17 -1.51 -15.91 -6.04
N LYS A 18 -1.40 -14.57 -5.89
CA LYS A 18 -0.81 -13.94 -4.69
C LYS A 18 -1.47 -14.42 -3.40
N VAL A 19 -2.80 -14.44 -3.35
CA VAL A 19 -3.55 -14.87 -2.17
C VAL A 19 -3.26 -16.33 -1.85
N ILE A 20 -3.26 -17.23 -2.84
CA ILE A 20 -2.96 -18.66 -2.64
C ILE A 20 -1.56 -18.84 -2.07
N VAL A 21 -0.56 -18.15 -2.61
CA VAL A 21 0.82 -18.25 -2.13
C VAL A 21 0.96 -17.72 -0.70
N VAL A 22 0.34 -16.58 -0.37
CA VAL A 22 0.37 -16.02 0.99
C VAL A 22 -0.31 -16.97 1.99
N LEU A 23 -1.45 -17.55 1.63
CA LEU A 23 -2.10 -18.59 2.45
C LEU A 23 -1.20 -19.80 2.65
N GLY A 24 -0.51 -20.26 1.60
CA GLY A 24 0.45 -21.35 1.67
C GLY A 24 1.62 -21.04 2.61
N VAL A 25 2.15 -19.81 2.57
CA VAL A 25 3.22 -19.34 3.47
C VAL A 25 2.74 -19.24 4.92
N ILE A 26 1.51 -18.77 5.16
CA ILE A 26 0.90 -18.72 6.50
C ILE A 26 0.74 -20.14 7.05
N LEU A 27 0.18 -21.05 6.25
CA LEU A 27 -0.01 -22.45 6.66
C LEU A 27 1.33 -23.14 6.94
N PHE A 28 2.30 -22.98 6.05
CA PHE A 28 3.68 -23.44 6.25
C PHE A 28 4.23 -22.92 7.59
N SER A 29 4.09 -21.62 7.84
CA SER A 29 4.66 -21.01 9.04
C SER A 29 3.99 -21.54 10.32
N LEU A 30 2.68 -21.78 10.29
CA LEU A 30 1.93 -22.36 11.40
C LEU A 30 2.35 -23.82 11.69
N ILE A 31 2.48 -24.63 10.63
CA ILE A 31 2.94 -26.03 10.75
C ILE A 31 4.34 -26.08 11.35
N MET A 32 5.25 -25.26 10.83
CA MET A 32 6.62 -25.19 11.34
C MET A 32 6.66 -24.72 12.80
N ALA A 33 5.88 -23.69 13.15
CA ALA A 33 5.85 -23.17 14.52
C ALA A 33 5.35 -24.21 15.53
N SER A 34 4.51 -25.14 15.08
CA SER A 34 3.92 -26.23 15.87
C SER A 34 4.74 -27.53 15.85
N GLY A 35 5.91 -27.56 15.23
CA GLY A 35 6.80 -28.73 15.21
C GLY A 35 6.57 -29.73 14.07
N GLY A 36 5.76 -29.39 13.06
CA GLY A 36 5.54 -30.23 11.89
C GLY A 36 6.69 -30.23 10.87
N GLY A 37 7.86 -29.73 11.25
CA GLY A 37 9.03 -29.63 10.40
C GLY A 37 9.88 -30.90 10.33
N PRO A 38 10.82 -31.00 9.38
CA PRO A 38 11.75 -32.13 9.27
C PRO A 38 12.60 -32.38 10.52
N THR A 39 12.84 -31.31 11.30
CA THR A 39 13.60 -31.36 12.56
C THR A 39 12.76 -31.78 13.76
N GLY A 40 11.42 -31.78 13.64
CA GLY A 40 10.50 -31.99 14.76
C GLY A 40 10.52 -30.88 15.82
N ASP A 41 11.29 -29.81 15.62
CA ASP A 41 11.39 -28.71 16.57
C ASP A 41 10.18 -27.79 16.47
N ALA A 42 9.55 -27.49 17.60
CA ALA A 42 8.41 -26.59 17.73
C ALA A 42 8.89 -25.25 18.34
N PRO A 43 9.40 -24.31 17.51
CA PRO A 43 9.92 -23.05 18.03
C PRO A 43 8.85 -22.21 18.70
N GLY A 44 7.58 -22.24 18.27
CA GLY A 44 6.48 -21.52 18.92
C GLY A 44 6.84 -20.08 19.30
N PHE A 45 6.78 -19.75 20.59
CA PHE A 45 7.16 -18.43 21.12
C PHE A 45 8.61 -18.33 21.59
N ARG A 46 9.47 -19.31 21.31
CA ARG A 46 10.87 -19.37 21.79
C ARG A 46 11.61 -18.08 21.45
N TYR A 47 11.57 -17.63 20.19
CA TYR A 47 12.29 -16.44 19.76
C TYR A 47 11.69 -15.11 20.24
N TRP A 48 10.42 -15.12 20.66
CA TRP A 48 9.79 -13.98 21.31
C TRP A 48 10.26 -13.80 22.76
N SER A 49 10.68 -14.89 23.41
CA SER A 49 11.26 -14.90 24.76
C SER A 49 12.78 -14.71 24.74
N ASP A 50 13.49 -15.46 23.88
CA ASP A 50 14.95 -15.41 23.73
C ASP A 50 15.32 -15.57 22.25
N PRO A 51 15.92 -14.56 21.59
CA PRO A 51 16.57 -13.35 22.13
C PRO A 51 15.62 -12.18 22.50
N GLY A 52 14.31 -12.38 22.34
CA GLY A 52 13.27 -11.41 22.66
C GLY A 52 12.56 -10.82 21.43
N ALA A 53 11.36 -10.28 21.61
CA ALA A 53 10.57 -9.72 20.51
C ALA A 53 11.10 -8.38 19.95
N PHE A 54 11.84 -7.60 20.75
CA PHE A 54 12.32 -6.27 20.36
C PHE A 54 13.84 -6.23 20.27
N ALA A 55 14.35 -6.10 19.04
CA ALA A 55 15.77 -5.92 18.78
C ALA A 55 16.23 -4.52 19.20
N PRO A 56 17.26 -4.37 20.05
CA PRO A 56 17.85 -3.08 20.34
C PRO A 56 18.62 -2.54 19.13
N LEU A 57 18.47 -1.23 18.85
CA LEU A 57 19.16 -0.54 17.77
C LEU A 57 19.85 0.73 18.30
N TYR A 58 21.10 0.98 17.88
CA TYR A 58 21.97 2.12 18.22
C TYR A 58 22.31 2.35 19.71
N ALA A 59 21.57 1.75 20.63
CA ALA A 59 21.80 1.78 22.06
C ALA A 59 21.40 0.44 22.70
N THR A 60 21.80 0.22 23.95
CA THR A 60 21.37 -0.95 24.74
C THR A 60 20.14 -0.61 25.61
N GLY A 61 19.48 -1.65 26.14
CA GLY A 61 18.35 -1.48 27.05
C GLY A 61 17.06 -0.98 26.40
N ALA A 62 16.21 -0.30 27.19
CA ALA A 62 14.88 0.11 26.76
C ALA A 62 14.91 1.15 25.62
N LEU A 63 15.86 2.08 25.66
CA LEU A 63 16.03 3.10 24.62
C LEU A 63 16.38 2.48 23.27
N GLY A 64 17.34 1.53 23.25
CA GLY A 64 17.67 0.81 22.02
C GLY A 64 16.50 0.03 21.44
N ARG A 65 15.72 -0.64 22.30
CA ARG A 65 14.50 -1.37 21.87
C ARG A 65 13.43 -0.43 21.31
N PHE A 66 13.27 0.75 21.91
CA PHE A 66 12.34 1.76 21.40
C PHE A 66 12.78 2.30 20.03
N ILE A 67 14.07 2.59 19.85
CA ILE A 67 14.62 3.00 18.55
C ILE A 67 14.41 1.91 17.50
N GLY A 68 14.67 0.65 17.84
CA GLY A 68 14.44 -0.50 16.94
C GLY A 68 12.97 -0.65 16.55
N PHE A 69 12.06 -0.52 17.52
CA PHE A 69 10.62 -0.47 17.28
C PHE A 69 10.23 0.69 16.36
N TRP A 70 10.70 1.91 16.64
CA TRP A 70 10.37 3.10 15.86
C TRP A 70 10.87 3.00 14.42
N THR A 71 12.10 2.52 14.23
CA THR A 71 12.67 2.26 12.89
C THR A 71 11.88 1.20 12.12
N SER A 72 11.40 0.16 12.83
CA SER A 72 10.55 -0.88 12.23
C SER A 72 9.17 -0.34 11.86
N LEU A 73 8.58 0.52 12.69
CA LEU A 73 7.30 1.19 12.45
C LEU A 73 7.36 2.12 11.22
N THR A 74 8.41 2.92 11.11
CA THR A 74 8.60 3.82 9.97
C THR A 74 8.85 3.04 8.68
N SER A 75 9.59 1.93 8.75
CA SER A 75 9.78 1.00 7.63
C SER A 75 8.48 0.26 7.25
N ALA A 76 7.67 -0.13 8.23
CA ALA A 76 6.38 -0.77 7.99
C ALA A 76 5.42 0.17 7.24
N SER A 77 5.52 1.48 7.44
CA SER A 77 4.70 2.47 6.74
C SER A 77 4.84 2.35 5.22
N PHE A 78 6.04 2.06 4.71
CA PHE A 78 6.27 1.76 3.29
C PHE A 78 5.44 0.56 2.81
N SER A 79 5.43 -0.53 3.58
CA SER A 79 4.71 -1.76 3.24
C SER A 79 3.18 -1.61 3.23
N TYR A 80 2.64 -0.57 3.88
CA TYR A 80 1.22 -0.27 3.89
C TYR A 80 0.76 0.69 2.77
N LEU A 81 1.71 1.28 2.04
CA LEU A 81 1.40 2.07 0.84
C LEU A 81 0.66 1.22 -0.18
N GLY A 82 -0.23 1.86 -0.93
CA GLY A 82 -1.03 1.17 -1.92
C GLY A 82 -2.36 0.64 -1.39
N SER A 83 -2.62 0.74 -0.08
CA SER A 83 -3.93 0.39 0.50
C SER A 83 -5.05 1.29 -0.07
N GLU A 84 -4.74 2.54 -0.35
CA GLU A 84 -5.60 3.52 -1.02
C GLU A 84 -5.91 3.17 -2.48
N LEU A 85 -5.06 2.39 -3.16
CA LEU A 85 -5.26 2.01 -4.56
C LEU A 85 -6.48 1.09 -4.74
N ALA A 86 -6.81 0.30 -3.70
CA ALA A 86 -8.03 -0.48 -3.69
C ALA A 86 -9.29 0.40 -3.81
N ALA A 87 -9.26 1.62 -3.24
CA ALA A 87 -10.35 2.57 -3.36
C ALA A 87 -10.42 3.19 -4.76
N ILE A 88 -9.27 3.47 -5.39
CA ILE A 88 -9.21 3.98 -6.77
C ILE A 88 -9.79 2.94 -7.74
N GLY A 89 -9.36 1.68 -7.64
CA GLY A 89 -9.90 0.60 -8.46
C GLY A 89 -11.39 0.34 -8.21
N ALA A 90 -11.84 0.40 -6.95
CA ALA A 90 -13.26 0.25 -6.61
C ALA A 90 -14.13 1.42 -7.11
N ALA A 91 -13.56 2.61 -7.31
CA ALA A 91 -14.26 3.75 -7.89
C ALA A 91 -14.48 3.59 -9.41
N GLU A 92 -13.63 2.84 -10.11
CA GLU A 92 -13.79 2.47 -11.51
C GLU A 92 -14.69 1.22 -11.70
N ALA A 93 -15.07 0.54 -10.61
CA ALA A 93 -15.89 -0.66 -10.66
C ALA A 93 -17.39 -0.35 -10.84
N GLN A 94 -18.13 -1.31 -11.38
CA GLN A 94 -19.59 -1.21 -11.49
C GLN A 94 -20.22 -1.04 -10.11
N ASN A 95 -21.14 -0.07 -9.99
CA ASN A 95 -21.80 0.33 -8.75
C ASN A 95 -20.79 0.64 -7.60
N PRO A 96 -20.13 1.80 -7.64
CA PRO A 96 -19.13 2.19 -6.65
C PRO A 96 -19.71 2.30 -5.22
N ARG A 97 -21.01 2.59 -5.06
CA ARG A 97 -21.67 2.67 -3.75
C ARG A 97 -21.71 1.35 -3.00
N ARG A 98 -21.70 0.23 -3.72
CA ARG A 98 -21.55 -1.11 -3.14
C ARG A 98 -20.11 -1.60 -3.13
N SER A 99 -19.36 -1.31 -4.19
CA SER A 99 -18.00 -1.81 -4.39
C SER A 99 -16.99 -1.17 -3.43
N ILE A 100 -17.09 0.14 -3.17
CA ILE A 100 -16.18 0.86 -2.25
C ILE A 100 -16.30 0.36 -0.80
N PRO A 101 -17.50 0.27 -0.17
CA PRO A 101 -17.60 -0.24 1.20
C PRO A 101 -17.11 -1.67 1.35
N LYS A 102 -17.32 -2.52 0.34
CA LYS A 102 -16.79 -3.89 0.30
C LYS A 102 -15.26 -3.88 0.27
N ALA A 103 -14.67 -3.10 -0.63
CA ALA A 103 -13.22 -2.97 -0.77
C ALA A 103 -12.55 -2.47 0.51
N ILE A 104 -13.16 -1.51 1.22
CA ILE A 104 -12.68 -1.02 2.53
C ILE A 104 -12.63 -2.16 3.55
N LYS A 105 -13.72 -2.92 3.70
CA LYS A 105 -13.77 -4.06 4.65
C LYS A 105 -12.75 -5.13 4.29
N LEU A 106 -12.64 -5.48 3.01
CA LEU A 106 -11.67 -6.47 2.54
C LEU A 106 -10.24 -6.01 2.77
N THR A 107 -9.94 -4.73 2.57
CA THR A 107 -8.62 -4.15 2.86
C THR A 107 -8.28 -4.27 4.34
N PHE A 108 -9.26 -4.05 5.24
CA PHE A 108 -9.06 -4.24 6.68
C PHE A 108 -8.73 -5.70 7.03
N TYR A 109 -9.51 -6.67 6.54
CA TYR A 109 -9.22 -8.09 6.77
C TYR A 109 -7.91 -8.52 6.13
N ARG A 110 -7.56 -7.95 4.96
CA ARG A 110 -6.27 -8.20 4.28
C ARG A 110 -5.09 -7.81 5.17
N ILE A 111 -5.17 -6.65 5.82
CA ILE A 111 -4.14 -6.20 6.77
C ILE A 111 -4.06 -7.15 7.98
N LEU A 112 -5.19 -7.46 8.60
CA LEU A 112 -5.21 -8.28 9.81
C LEU A 112 -4.72 -9.72 9.55
N VAL A 113 -5.26 -10.37 8.52
CA VAL A 113 -5.01 -11.79 8.25
C VAL A 113 -3.74 -12.01 7.44
N PHE A 114 -3.43 -11.19 6.44
CA PHE A 114 -2.26 -11.46 5.61
C PHE A 114 -1.00 -10.75 6.08
N TYR A 115 -1.10 -9.60 6.76
CA TYR A 115 0.09 -8.82 7.10
C TYR A 115 0.48 -9.11 8.55
N ILE A 116 -0.45 -8.91 9.49
CA ILE A 116 -0.14 -9.08 10.93
C ILE A 116 0.12 -10.55 11.25
N LEU A 117 -0.76 -11.47 10.85
CA LEU A 117 -0.59 -12.89 11.15
C LEU A 117 0.67 -13.48 10.50
N SER A 118 0.99 -13.09 9.26
CA SER A 118 2.16 -13.64 8.56
C SER A 118 3.47 -13.18 9.19
N ILE A 119 3.57 -11.90 9.57
CA ILE A 119 4.73 -11.35 10.29
C ILE A 119 4.83 -11.96 11.69
N PHE A 120 3.70 -12.13 12.38
CA PHE A 120 3.64 -12.78 13.69
C PHE A 120 4.20 -14.20 13.64
N LEU A 121 3.74 -15.01 12.68
CA LEU A 121 4.23 -16.38 12.48
C LEU A 121 5.70 -16.41 12.04
N VAL A 122 6.18 -15.48 11.22
CA VAL A 122 7.62 -15.41 10.89
C VAL A 122 8.46 -15.07 12.11
N GLY A 123 8.00 -14.16 12.97
CA GLY A 123 8.70 -13.82 14.21
C GLY A 123 8.80 -15.01 15.18
N MET A 124 7.91 -16.00 15.07
CA MET A 124 8.01 -17.27 15.80
C MET A 124 9.08 -18.21 15.24
N LEU A 125 9.43 -18.07 13.96
CA LEU A 125 10.32 -18.99 13.24
C LEU A 125 11.75 -18.46 13.09
N VAL A 126 11.92 -17.14 13.07
CA VAL A 126 13.22 -16.51 12.79
C VAL A 126 13.58 -15.58 13.94
N PRO A 127 14.67 -15.86 14.69
CA PRO A 127 15.14 -14.92 15.70
C PRO A 127 15.77 -13.69 15.03
N TYR A 128 15.56 -12.51 15.61
CA TYR A 128 16.06 -11.26 15.02
C TYR A 128 17.60 -11.21 14.90
N ASN A 129 18.32 -12.04 15.68
CA ASN A 129 19.77 -12.14 15.68
C ASN A 129 20.31 -13.31 14.83
N SER A 130 19.47 -13.97 14.02
CA SER A 130 19.90 -15.06 13.14
C SER A 130 21.00 -14.58 12.17
N PRO A 131 22.12 -15.34 12.03
CA PRO A 131 23.14 -15.07 11.02
C PRO A 131 22.59 -15.09 9.60
N GLU A 132 21.62 -15.95 9.30
CA GLU A 132 20.95 -16.07 8.01
C GLU A 132 20.09 -14.84 7.72
N LEU A 133 19.42 -14.28 8.74
CA LEU A 133 18.70 -13.02 8.63
C LEU A 133 19.67 -11.84 8.46
N ALA A 134 20.80 -11.84 9.16
CA ALA A 134 21.84 -10.82 9.03
C ALA A 134 22.50 -10.88 7.65
N PHE A 135 22.74 -12.08 7.11
CA PHE A 135 23.23 -12.30 5.76
C PHE A 135 22.19 -11.82 4.73
N ALA A 136 20.94 -12.26 4.86
CA ALA A 136 19.82 -11.80 4.03
C ALA A 136 19.72 -10.26 3.98
N ASN A 137 19.88 -9.59 5.13
CA ASN A 137 19.90 -8.14 5.20
C ASN A 137 21.14 -7.52 4.53
N LYS A 138 22.30 -8.21 4.54
CA LYS A 138 23.55 -7.74 3.93
C LYS A 138 23.63 -8.01 2.41
N SER A 139 22.99 -9.06 1.90
CA SER A 139 23.13 -9.57 0.52
C SER A 139 22.38 -8.78 -0.58
N GLY A 140 22.08 -7.50 -0.37
CA GLY A 140 21.45 -6.65 -1.39
C GLY A 140 19.92 -6.72 -1.43
N ALA A 141 19.30 -5.91 -2.30
CA ALA A 141 17.85 -5.87 -2.55
C ALA A 141 17.36 -7.08 -3.39
N SER A 142 17.88 -8.28 -3.11
CA SER A 142 17.57 -9.50 -3.84
C SER A 142 16.45 -10.29 -3.14
N ALA A 143 15.67 -11.07 -3.90
CA ALA A 143 14.60 -11.95 -3.37
C ALA A 143 15.07 -12.84 -2.19
N SER A 144 16.37 -13.12 -2.12
CA SER A 144 17.04 -13.85 -1.03
C SER A 144 16.99 -13.18 0.35
N ALA A 145 16.56 -11.92 0.45
CA ALA A 145 16.48 -11.17 1.70
C ALA A 145 15.17 -11.38 2.50
N SER A 146 14.19 -12.11 1.95
CA SER A 146 12.87 -12.26 2.58
C SER A 146 12.93 -13.10 3.87
N PRO A 147 12.37 -12.63 4.99
CA PRO A 147 12.27 -13.41 6.24
C PRO A 147 11.56 -14.76 6.06
N PHE A 148 10.61 -14.89 5.13
CA PHE A 148 9.95 -16.17 4.83
C PHE A 148 10.89 -17.16 4.14
N VAL A 149 11.82 -16.66 3.33
CA VAL A 149 12.88 -17.47 2.70
C VAL A 149 13.87 -17.93 3.76
N VAL A 150 14.23 -17.04 4.69
CA VAL A 150 15.08 -17.38 5.86
C VAL A 150 14.39 -18.44 6.73
N ALA A 151 13.11 -18.27 7.04
CA ALA A 151 12.32 -19.25 7.78
C ALA A 151 12.33 -20.64 7.11
N ALA A 152 12.13 -20.69 5.79
CA ALA A 152 12.16 -21.94 5.03
C ALA A 152 13.56 -22.60 5.01
N LYS A 153 14.63 -21.80 4.99
CA LYS A 153 16.01 -22.30 5.09
C LYS A 153 16.31 -22.85 6.48
N LEU A 154 15.96 -22.13 7.54
CA LEU A 154 16.13 -22.58 8.93
C LEU A 154 15.30 -23.84 9.22
N ALA A 155 14.13 -23.95 8.61
CA ALA A 155 13.28 -25.15 8.66
C ALA A 155 13.88 -26.38 7.94
N GLY A 156 14.97 -26.23 7.19
CA GLY A 156 15.59 -27.31 6.42
C GLY A 156 14.86 -27.71 5.13
N VAL A 157 13.90 -26.91 4.66
CA VAL A 157 13.15 -27.21 3.43
C VAL A 157 13.90 -26.64 2.23
N GLN A 158 14.60 -27.50 1.48
CA GLN A 158 15.54 -27.06 0.45
C GLN A 158 14.91 -26.36 -0.76
N VAL A 159 13.74 -26.83 -1.22
CA VAL A 159 13.12 -26.32 -2.47
C VAL A 159 12.27 -25.07 -2.24
N LEU A 160 11.64 -24.95 -1.07
CA LEU A 160 10.69 -23.89 -0.76
C LEU A 160 11.27 -22.46 -0.87
N PRO A 161 12.52 -22.17 -0.46
CA PRO A 161 13.19 -20.90 -0.70
C PRO A 161 13.15 -20.45 -2.16
N HIS A 162 13.39 -21.36 -3.11
CA HIS A 162 13.41 -21.05 -4.54
C HIS A 162 12.00 -20.75 -5.08
N ILE A 163 10.99 -21.50 -4.60
CA ILE A 163 9.58 -21.25 -4.96
C ILE A 163 9.13 -19.88 -4.45
N ILE A 164 9.41 -19.56 -3.17
CA ILE A 164 9.05 -18.26 -2.59
C ILE A 164 9.72 -17.12 -3.37
N ASN A 165 11.00 -17.27 -3.72
CA ASN A 165 11.70 -16.28 -4.54
C ASN A 165 11.04 -16.07 -5.92
N ALA A 166 10.69 -17.15 -6.61
CA ALA A 166 9.99 -17.05 -7.90
C ALA A 166 8.63 -16.34 -7.75
N CYS A 167 7.86 -16.66 -6.71
CA CYS A 167 6.61 -15.98 -6.40
C CYS A 167 6.83 -14.48 -6.13
N ILE A 168 7.85 -14.10 -5.37
CA ILE A 168 8.20 -12.69 -5.12
C ILE A 168 8.45 -11.94 -6.44
N CYS A 169 9.18 -12.54 -7.38
CA CYS A 169 9.40 -11.93 -8.70
C CYS A 169 8.08 -11.66 -9.43
N VAL A 170 7.14 -12.61 -9.41
CA VAL A 170 5.79 -12.44 -9.99
C VAL A 170 5.02 -11.33 -9.27
N PHE A 171 5.16 -11.24 -7.94
CA PHE A 171 4.47 -10.22 -7.14
C PHE A 171 4.96 -8.82 -7.47
N VAL A 172 6.29 -8.64 -7.54
CA VAL A 172 6.92 -7.37 -7.90
C VAL A 172 6.54 -6.96 -9.31
N PHE A 173 6.53 -7.90 -10.26
CA PHE A 173 6.10 -7.61 -11.64
C PHE A 173 4.64 -7.13 -11.70
N SER A 174 3.74 -7.80 -10.98
CA SER A 174 2.33 -7.37 -10.91
C SER A 174 2.18 -6.01 -10.22
N ALA A 175 2.87 -5.77 -9.10
CA ALA A 175 2.84 -4.48 -8.41
C ALA A 175 3.32 -3.34 -9.31
N ALA A 176 4.44 -3.52 -10.01
CA ALA A 176 4.97 -2.53 -10.94
C ALA A 176 3.99 -2.18 -12.09
N ASN A 177 3.27 -3.18 -12.61
CA ASN A 177 2.25 -2.94 -13.63
C ASN A 177 1.05 -2.16 -13.07
N SER A 178 0.61 -2.48 -11.85
CA SER A 178 -0.46 -1.76 -11.16
C SER A 178 -0.07 -0.31 -10.85
N ASP A 179 1.16 -0.06 -10.41
CA ASP A 179 1.63 1.30 -10.10
C ASP A 179 1.74 2.17 -11.36
N LEU A 180 2.21 1.61 -12.49
CA LEU A 180 2.20 2.31 -13.78
C LEU A 180 0.77 2.60 -14.27
N TYR A 181 -0.17 1.65 -14.06
CA TYR A 181 -1.58 1.81 -14.40
C TYR A 181 -2.21 2.96 -13.61
N VAL A 182 -1.96 3.02 -12.30
CA VAL A 182 -2.49 4.06 -11.42
C VAL A 182 -1.82 5.40 -11.72
N GLY A 183 -0.49 5.46 -11.74
CA GLY A 183 0.25 6.71 -11.90
C GLY A 183 -0.12 7.43 -13.20
N SER A 184 -0.24 6.70 -14.31
CA SER A 184 -0.66 7.27 -15.59
C SER A 184 -2.10 7.79 -15.58
N ARG A 185 -3.00 7.15 -14.83
CA ARG A 185 -4.40 7.60 -14.66
C ARG A 185 -4.55 8.79 -13.74
N THR A 186 -3.84 8.80 -12.62
CA THR A 186 -3.83 9.94 -11.71
C THR A 186 -3.36 11.19 -12.44
N LEU A 187 -2.29 11.07 -13.24
CA LEU A 187 -1.78 12.20 -14.04
C LEU A 187 -2.75 12.63 -15.16
N TYR A 188 -3.42 11.67 -15.81
CA TYR A 188 -4.50 11.95 -16.77
C TYR A 188 -5.71 12.65 -16.12
N GLY A 189 -6.12 12.21 -14.93
CA GLY A 189 -7.22 12.80 -14.16
C GLY A 189 -6.90 14.25 -13.78
N LEU A 190 -5.71 14.48 -13.22
CA LEU A 190 -5.23 15.83 -12.92
C LEU A 190 -5.22 16.73 -14.16
N ALA A 191 -4.81 16.23 -15.33
CA ALA A 191 -4.82 17.00 -16.56
C ALA A 191 -6.23 17.26 -17.11
N SER A 192 -7.16 16.33 -16.87
CA SER A 192 -8.58 16.50 -17.22
C SER A 192 -9.24 17.59 -16.37
N ASP A 193 -8.87 17.67 -15.09
CA ASP A 193 -9.30 18.70 -14.14
C ASP A 193 -8.48 20.00 -14.25
N ARG A 194 -7.69 20.16 -15.32
CA ARG A 194 -6.82 21.34 -15.57
C ARG A 194 -5.82 21.63 -14.45
N SER A 195 -5.51 20.63 -13.65
CA SER A 195 -4.56 20.70 -12.52
C SER A 195 -3.16 20.18 -12.90
N ALA A 196 -3.01 19.59 -14.09
CA ALA A 196 -1.74 19.22 -14.71
C ALA A 196 -1.69 19.67 -16.19
N PRO A 197 -0.50 19.71 -16.83
CA PRO A 197 -0.37 20.10 -18.23
C PRO A 197 -1.25 19.30 -19.19
N ALA A 198 -1.90 20.00 -20.13
CA ALA A 198 -2.88 19.41 -21.06
C ALA A 198 -2.33 18.28 -21.94
N ILE A 199 -1.01 18.15 -22.07
CA ILE A 199 -0.36 17.05 -22.80
C ILE A 199 -0.74 15.68 -22.23
N PHE A 200 -0.94 15.58 -20.90
CA PHE A 200 -1.25 14.33 -20.22
C PHE A 200 -2.70 13.88 -20.40
N ARG A 201 -3.58 14.75 -20.90
CA ARG A 201 -4.97 14.40 -21.26
C ARG A 201 -5.06 13.63 -22.59
N ARG A 202 -3.98 13.56 -23.39
CA ARG A 202 -4.01 12.85 -24.67
C ARG A 202 -4.03 11.34 -24.47
N THR A 203 -5.00 10.65 -25.06
CA THR A 203 -5.12 9.19 -25.08
C THR A 203 -4.83 8.64 -26.46
N ASN A 204 -4.37 7.38 -26.53
CA ASN A 204 -4.28 6.64 -27.79
C ASN A 204 -5.64 6.03 -28.19
N SER A 205 -5.70 5.36 -29.35
CA SER A 205 -6.92 4.71 -29.86
C SER A 205 -7.53 3.65 -28.93
N ARG A 206 -6.78 3.17 -27.93
CA ARG A 206 -7.22 2.19 -26.93
C ARG A 206 -7.62 2.84 -25.60
N GLY A 207 -7.70 4.16 -25.53
CA GLY A 207 -8.04 4.91 -24.32
C GLY A 207 -6.93 4.99 -23.28
N VAL A 208 -5.69 4.63 -23.63
CA VAL A 208 -4.55 4.68 -22.70
C VAL A 208 -3.91 6.07 -22.74
N PRO A 209 -3.68 6.76 -21.59
CA PRO A 209 -3.04 8.07 -21.54
C PRO A 209 -1.53 7.93 -21.81
N PHE A 210 -1.17 7.86 -23.09
CA PHE A 210 0.19 7.50 -23.52
C PHE A 210 1.28 8.46 -23.03
N PRO A 211 1.12 9.81 -23.10
CA PRO A 211 2.16 10.72 -22.60
C PRO A 211 2.37 10.59 -21.08
N ALA A 212 1.29 10.38 -20.32
CA ALA A 212 1.38 10.16 -18.88
C ALA A 212 2.12 8.85 -18.57
N LEU A 213 1.79 7.77 -19.30
CA LEU A 213 2.45 6.48 -19.18
C LEU A 213 3.95 6.58 -19.50
N VAL A 214 4.33 7.26 -20.58
CA VAL A 214 5.75 7.45 -20.95
C VAL A 214 6.51 8.15 -19.83
N VAL A 215 5.97 9.24 -19.27
CA VAL A 215 6.62 9.95 -18.17
C VAL A 215 6.77 9.04 -16.95
N CYS A 216 5.73 8.30 -16.55
CA CYS A 216 5.85 7.32 -15.46
C CYS A 216 6.89 6.24 -15.74
N SER A 217 7.00 5.74 -16.98
CA SER A 217 8.00 4.75 -17.38
C SER A 217 9.42 5.31 -17.40
N LEU A 218 9.61 6.60 -17.70
CA LEU A 218 10.94 7.24 -17.64
C LEU A 218 11.49 7.26 -16.21
N PHE A 219 10.64 7.44 -15.19
CA PHE A 219 11.08 7.34 -13.80
C PHE A 219 11.61 5.94 -13.45
N ALA A 220 11.07 4.87 -14.06
CA ALA A 220 11.58 3.52 -13.86
C ALA A 220 13.02 3.34 -14.37
N CYS A 221 13.47 4.17 -15.33
CA CYS A 221 14.86 4.16 -15.81
C CYS A 221 15.85 4.60 -14.73
N LEU A 222 15.41 5.27 -13.65
CA LEU A 222 16.27 5.55 -12.50
C LEU A 222 16.77 4.25 -11.83
N ALA A 223 16.13 3.11 -12.06
CA ALA A 223 16.64 1.81 -11.59
C ALA A 223 18.04 1.48 -12.15
N PHE A 224 18.45 2.07 -13.29
CA PHE A 224 19.79 1.90 -13.83
C PHE A 224 20.90 2.57 -12.99
N LEU A 225 20.57 3.34 -11.95
CA LEU A 225 21.56 3.81 -10.97
C LEU A 225 22.32 2.63 -10.31
N VAL A 226 21.70 1.44 -10.24
CA VAL A 226 22.33 0.20 -9.74
C VAL A 226 23.56 -0.23 -10.57
N VAL A 227 23.74 0.29 -11.80
CA VAL A 227 24.93 -0.01 -12.60
C VAL A 227 26.20 0.55 -11.96
N ASN A 228 26.11 1.71 -11.30
CA ASN A 228 27.27 2.39 -10.70
C ASN A 228 27.26 2.35 -9.15
N ASP A 229 26.16 1.91 -8.54
CA ASP A 229 25.98 1.89 -7.10
C ASP A 229 25.47 0.54 -6.58
N ASP A 230 25.60 0.32 -5.27
CA ASP A 230 25.06 -0.87 -4.63
C ASP A 230 23.52 -0.92 -4.69
N SER A 231 22.98 -2.05 -5.16
CA SER A 231 21.53 -2.27 -5.34
C SER A 231 20.71 -2.00 -4.08
N ARG A 232 21.25 -2.27 -2.88
CA ARG A 232 20.57 -2.03 -1.60
C ARG A 232 20.47 -0.54 -1.32
N LYS A 233 21.54 0.21 -1.59
CA LYS A 233 21.56 1.67 -1.40
C LYS A 233 20.53 2.34 -2.30
N VAL A 234 20.56 2.01 -3.60
CA VAL A 234 19.61 2.57 -4.58
C VAL A 234 18.17 2.18 -4.24
N PHE A 235 17.92 0.93 -3.85
CA PHE A 235 16.60 0.51 -3.37
C PHE A 235 16.17 1.31 -2.13
N GLY A 236 17.08 1.52 -1.18
CA GLY A 236 16.86 2.36 0.00
C GLY A 236 16.46 3.80 -0.37
N TYR A 237 17.07 4.39 -1.39
CA TYR A 237 16.69 5.72 -1.89
C TYR A 237 15.26 5.75 -2.42
N PHE A 238 14.85 4.74 -3.20
CA PHE A 238 13.48 4.64 -3.71
C PHE A 238 12.46 4.37 -2.60
N VAL A 239 12.76 3.44 -1.68
CA VAL A 239 11.91 3.22 -0.49
C VAL A 239 11.77 4.54 0.27
N ASN A 240 12.85 5.30 0.43
CA ASN A 240 12.81 6.54 1.17
C ASN A 240 11.88 7.58 0.54
N LEU A 241 12.04 7.80 -0.77
CA LEU A 241 11.24 8.74 -1.55
C LEU A 241 9.77 8.31 -1.62
N THR A 242 9.50 7.04 -1.95
CA THR A 242 8.14 6.51 -2.07
C THR A 242 7.40 6.61 -0.75
N THR A 243 8.06 6.32 0.37
CA THR A 243 7.43 6.42 1.69
C THR A 243 7.04 7.84 2.06
N ILE A 244 7.92 8.83 1.81
CA ILE A 244 7.59 10.22 2.15
C ILE A 244 6.45 10.74 1.27
N PHE A 245 6.45 10.45 -0.04
CA PHE A 245 5.35 10.83 -0.93
C PHE A 245 4.04 10.12 -0.58
N GLY A 246 4.11 8.86 -0.16
CA GLY A 246 2.96 8.10 0.31
C GLY A 246 2.34 8.68 1.58
N LEU A 247 3.17 9.01 2.58
CA LEU A 247 2.71 9.69 3.81
C LEU A 247 2.07 11.05 3.51
N LEU A 248 2.67 11.85 2.63
CA LEU A 248 2.11 13.14 2.19
C LEU A 248 0.78 12.96 1.45
N THR A 249 0.64 11.89 0.67
CA THR A 249 -0.63 11.50 0.03
C THR A 249 -1.69 11.16 1.06
N TRP A 250 -1.37 10.36 2.09
CA TRP A 250 -2.30 10.06 3.18
C TRP A 250 -2.70 11.30 3.98
N ILE A 251 -1.76 12.21 4.25
CA ILE A 251 -2.07 13.52 4.87
C ILE A 251 -3.08 14.29 4.01
N SER A 252 -2.86 14.35 2.69
CA SER A 252 -3.78 15.00 1.74
C SER A 252 -5.18 14.40 1.77
N LEU A 253 -5.26 13.06 1.76
CA LEU A 253 -6.53 12.33 1.80
C LEU A 253 -7.28 12.60 3.09
N LEU A 254 -6.59 12.54 4.24
CA LEU A 254 -7.19 12.76 5.54
C LEU A 254 -7.63 14.22 5.74
N VAL A 255 -6.83 15.19 5.31
CA VAL A 255 -7.21 16.62 5.34
C VAL A 255 -8.44 16.87 4.46
N THR A 256 -8.47 16.31 3.24
CA THR A 256 -9.63 16.38 2.35
C THR A 256 -10.86 15.76 3.01
N TYR A 257 -10.71 14.62 3.67
CA TYR A 257 -11.79 13.95 4.39
C TYR A 257 -12.30 14.76 5.61
N ILE A 258 -11.41 15.44 6.34
CA ILE A 258 -11.80 16.36 7.42
C ILE A 258 -12.62 17.53 6.87
N CYS A 259 -12.19 18.13 5.75
CA CYS A 259 -12.94 19.19 5.08
C CYS A 259 -14.32 18.70 4.60
N PHE A 260 -14.38 17.50 4.01
CA PHE A 260 -15.62 16.84 3.61
C PHE A 260 -16.59 16.65 4.79
N LEU A 261 -16.11 16.13 5.93
CA LEU A 261 -16.93 15.94 7.13
C LEU A 261 -17.42 17.27 7.72
N LYS A 262 -16.58 18.32 7.71
CA LYS A 262 -16.98 19.67 8.13
C LYS A 262 -18.05 20.26 7.22
N GLY A 263 -17.89 20.13 5.90
CA GLY A 263 -18.87 20.62 4.92
C GLY A 263 -20.23 19.95 5.08
N ARG A 264 -20.24 18.62 5.22
CA ARG A 264 -21.48 17.86 5.45
C ARG A 264 -22.21 18.27 6.72
N ARG A 265 -21.47 18.47 7.83
CA ARG A 265 -22.05 18.91 9.10
C ARG A 265 -22.59 20.34 9.00
N ALA A 266 -21.89 21.23 8.31
CA ALA A 266 -22.35 22.61 8.11
C ALA A 266 -23.64 22.68 7.29
N GLN A 267 -23.89 21.73 6.39
CA GLN A 267 -25.08 21.64 5.55
C GLN A 267 -26.13 20.64 6.05
N ASN A 268 -25.99 20.11 7.27
CA ASN A 268 -26.92 19.15 7.87
C ASN A 268 -27.16 17.86 7.04
N ILE A 269 -26.18 17.40 6.26
CA ILE A 269 -26.30 16.17 5.45
C ILE A 269 -26.16 14.95 6.38
N PRO A 270 -27.21 14.15 6.60
CA PRO A 270 -27.21 13.08 7.60
C PRO A 270 -26.32 11.91 7.20
N ASN A 271 -25.90 11.11 8.18
CA ASN A 271 -25.09 9.89 7.95
C ASN A 271 -25.80 8.83 7.10
N SER A 272 -27.13 8.79 7.14
CA SER A 272 -27.94 7.89 6.31
C SER A 272 -27.84 8.17 4.82
N ALA A 273 -27.41 9.38 4.42
CA ALA A 273 -27.20 9.73 3.02
C ALA A 273 -25.90 9.13 2.44
N MET A 274 -25.06 8.51 3.26
CA MET A 274 -23.77 7.96 2.84
C MET A 274 -23.83 6.43 2.69
N PRO A 275 -23.26 5.87 1.61
CA PRO A 275 -23.07 4.43 1.47
C PRO A 275 -22.14 3.83 2.53
N TYR A 276 -21.22 4.63 3.07
CA TYR A 276 -20.27 4.25 4.11
C TYR A 276 -19.98 5.43 5.05
N VAL A 277 -19.93 5.14 6.34
CA VAL A 277 -19.58 6.09 7.39
C VAL A 277 -18.41 5.52 8.18
N ALA A 278 -17.30 6.24 8.24
CA ALA A 278 -16.15 5.79 9.00
C ALA A 278 -16.45 5.79 10.50
N PRO A 279 -16.13 4.71 11.23
CA PRO A 279 -16.55 4.53 12.63
C PRO A 279 -15.93 5.57 13.58
N GLN A 280 -14.70 6.02 13.33
CA GLN A 280 -13.97 6.96 14.19
C GLN A 280 -14.18 8.45 13.84
N GLY A 281 -14.89 8.74 12.75
CA GLY A 281 -15.27 10.10 12.33
C GLY A 281 -14.11 11.11 12.30
N LEU A 282 -14.38 12.33 12.75
CA LEU A 282 -13.42 13.45 12.76
C LEU A 282 -12.24 13.22 13.71
N ILE A 283 -12.49 12.68 14.91
CA ILE A 283 -11.45 12.53 15.94
C ILE A 283 -10.38 11.55 15.43
N GLY A 284 -10.80 10.39 14.91
CA GLY A 284 -9.87 9.44 14.30
C GLY A 284 -9.08 10.04 13.13
N SER A 285 -9.73 10.89 12.33
CA SER A 285 -9.08 11.57 11.22
C SER A 285 -7.98 12.54 11.69
N TYR A 286 -8.22 13.33 12.73
CA TYR A 286 -7.19 14.23 13.29
C TYR A 286 -6.03 13.47 13.91
N VAL A 287 -6.30 12.41 14.66
CA VAL A 287 -5.26 11.55 15.24
C VAL A 287 -4.42 10.91 14.14
N ALA A 288 -5.05 10.42 13.07
CA ALA A 288 -4.36 9.84 11.92
C ALA A 288 -3.47 10.88 11.21
N VAL A 289 -3.94 12.12 11.01
CA VAL A 289 -3.13 13.20 10.41
C VAL A 289 -1.93 13.51 11.29
N ALA A 290 -2.13 13.70 12.59
CA ALA A 290 -1.04 13.98 13.52
C ALA A 290 0.01 12.87 13.51
N PHE A 291 -0.42 11.61 13.46
CA PHE A 291 0.49 10.47 13.40
C PHE A 291 1.22 10.37 12.05
N CYS A 292 0.55 10.63 10.93
CA CYS A 292 1.21 10.67 9.62
C CYS A 292 2.27 11.79 9.54
N ILE A 293 1.99 12.96 10.12
CA ILE A 293 2.96 14.07 10.21
C ILE A 293 4.14 13.65 11.09
N LEU A 294 3.88 13.07 12.26
CA LEU A 294 4.92 12.59 13.17
C LEU A 294 5.84 11.57 12.49
N VAL A 295 5.27 10.57 11.80
CA VAL A 295 6.03 9.56 11.06
C VAL A 295 6.78 10.22 9.90
N ALA A 296 6.19 11.15 9.15
CA ALA A 296 6.86 11.83 8.05
C ALA A 296 8.11 12.61 8.50
N ILE A 297 8.06 13.24 9.68
CA ILE A 297 9.19 13.98 10.25
C ILE A 297 10.25 13.02 10.82
N THR A 298 9.82 11.94 11.47
CA THR A 298 10.72 11.05 12.22
C THR A 298 11.16 9.82 11.44
N LYS A 299 10.69 9.59 10.21
CA LYS A 299 10.97 8.38 9.41
C LYS A 299 12.46 8.09 9.28
N ASN A 300 13.24 9.11 8.92
CA ASN A 300 14.69 9.03 8.69
C ASN A 300 15.46 9.66 9.86
N PHE A 301 14.96 9.54 11.09
CA PHE A 301 15.62 10.12 12.25
C PHE A 301 17.02 9.55 12.50
N ASP A 302 17.30 8.35 11.98
CA ASP A 302 18.58 7.67 12.05
C ASP A 302 19.72 8.48 11.42
N VAL A 303 19.44 9.35 10.44
CA VAL A 303 20.44 10.25 9.85
C VAL A 303 20.99 11.28 10.84
N PHE A 304 20.28 11.54 11.94
CA PHE A 304 20.69 12.46 13.00
C PHE A 304 21.38 11.74 14.17
N ILE A 305 21.40 10.40 14.18
CA ILE A 305 22.05 9.62 15.23
C ILE A 305 23.45 9.26 14.76
N GLU A 306 24.46 9.82 15.42
CA GLU A 306 25.84 9.37 15.24
C GLU A 306 26.01 8.00 15.93
N HIS A 307 26.26 6.96 15.14
CA HIS A 307 26.53 5.61 15.64
C HIS A 307 27.67 4.96 14.83
N ASP A 308 28.48 4.12 15.48
CA ASP A 308 29.56 3.33 14.85
C ASP A 308 30.51 4.12 13.92
N GLY A 309 30.81 5.38 14.27
CA GLY A 309 31.68 6.25 13.48
C GLY A 309 31.08 6.74 12.15
N LYS A 310 29.79 6.44 11.87
CA LYS A 310 29.07 7.02 10.73
C LYS A 310 28.69 8.47 11.03
N LYS A 311 29.13 9.35 10.14
CA LYS A 311 28.74 10.77 10.10
C LYS A 311 27.40 10.94 9.39
N PHE A 312 26.82 12.13 9.51
CA PHE A 312 25.60 12.56 8.82
C PHE A 312 25.57 12.15 7.33
N ASP A 313 24.65 11.26 6.97
CA ASP A 313 24.44 10.81 5.59
C ASP A 313 23.50 11.79 4.86
N TYR A 314 24.11 12.73 4.14
CA TYR A 314 23.39 13.76 3.40
C TYR A 314 22.50 13.19 2.28
N VAL A 315 22.86 12.05 1.68
CA VAL A 315 22.07 11.45 0.58
C VAL A 315 20.82 10.80 1.15
N THR A 316 20.94 10.08 2.25
CA THR A 316 19.80 9.48 2.96
C THR A 316 18.90 10.55 3.58
N PHE A 317 19.46 11.65 4.07
CA PHE A 317 18.68 12.82 4.50
C PHE A 317 17.91 13.43 3.32
N LEU A 318 18.58 13.70 2.20
CA LEU A 318 17.93 14.29 1.03
C LEU A 318 16.84 13.36 0.50
N THR A 319 17.12 12.09 0.24
CA THR A 319 16.12 11.13 -0.25
C THR A 319 14.99 10.87 0.74
N GLY A 320 15.25 11.01 2.04
CA GLY A 320 14.25 10.88 3.11
C GLY A 320 13.28 12.05 3.18
N TYR A 321 13.74 13.28 2.97
CA TYR A 321 12.97 14.50 3.23
C TYR A 321 12.63 15.32 1.98
N LEU A 322 13.24 15.06 0.82
CA LEU A 322 13.02 15.80 -0.44
C LEU A 322 11.55 15.84 -0.86
N GLY A 323 10.77 14.81 -0.51
CA GLY A 323 9.35 14.77 -0.82
C GLY A 323 8.56 15.94 -0.21
N ILE A 324 8.93 16.43 0.98
CA ILE A 324 8.23 17.51 1.68
C ILE A 324 8.32 18.85 0.91
N PRO A 325 9.50 19.41 0.61
CA PRO A 325 9.58 20.66 -0.15
C PRO A 325 9.03 20.51 -1.56
N VAL A 326 9.21 19.36 -2.22
CA VAL A 326 8.61 19.10 -3.54
C VAL A 326 7.08 19.17 -3.47
N TYR A 327 6.48 18.46 -2.52
CA TYR A 327 5.03 18.47 -2.31
C TYR A 327 4.48 19.87 -2.00
N LEU A 328 5.13 20.61 -1.09
CA LEU A 328 4.72 21.98 -0.77
C LEU A 328 4.87 22.91 -1.98
N SER A 329 5.97 22.78 -2.75
CA SER A 329 6.17 23.58 -3.96
C SER A 329 5.09 23.31 -5.03
N LEU A 330 4.65 22.07 -5.17
CA LEU A 330 3.57 21.70 -6.10
C LEU A 330 2.23 22.25 -5.65
N ILE A 331 1.91 22.17 -4.35
CA ILE A 331 0.66 22.74 -3.82
C ILE A 331 0.65 24.25 -3.92
N PHE A 332 1.67 24.93 -3.39
CA PHE A 332 1.72 26.40 -3.41
C PHE A 332 1.87 26.93 -4.83
N GLY A 333 2.63 26.24 -5.69
CA GLY A 333 2.70 26.55 -7.12
C GLY A 333 1.34 26.44 -7.78
N HIS A 334 0.61 25.34 -7.56
CA HIS A 334 -0.73 25.17 -8.08
C HIS A 334 -1.69 26.26 -7.58
N LEU A 335 -1.70 26.55 -6.26
CA LEU A 335 -2.52 27.62 -5.68
C LEU A 335 -2.18 29.00 -6.26
N TYR A 336 -0.90 29.29 -6.49
CA TYR A 336 -0.44 30.54 -7.08
C TYR A 336 -0.92 30.71 -8.54
N PHE A 337 -0.77 29.67 -9.37
CA PHE A 337 -1.16 29.73 -10.78
C PHE A 337 -2.67 29.70 -10.99
N THR A 338 -3.39 28.88 -10.23
CA THR A 338 -4.86 28.74 -10.36
C THR A 338 -5.63 29.82 -9.61
N LYS A 339 -4.98 30.53 -8.67
CA LYS A 339 -5.61 31.48 -7.75
C LYS A 339 -6.81 30.87 -7.00
N SER A 340 -6.75 29.56 -6.76
CA SER A 340 -7.82 28.82 -6.10
C SER A 340 -7.99 29.28 -4.66
N LYS A 341 -9.24 29.45 -4.22
CA LYS A 341 -9.59 29.88 -2.86
C LYS A 341 -10.03 28.69 -2.03
N VAL A 342 -9.75 28.74 -0.73
CA VAL A 342 -10.27 27.76 0.23
C VAL A 342 -11.80 27.85 0.25
N VAL A 343 -12.47 26.73 0.00
CA VAL A 343 -13.93 26.64 0.01
C VAL A 343 -14.42 26.58 1.45
N LYS A 344 -15.38 27.44 1.82
CA LYS A 344 -15.99 27.40 3.15
C LYS A 344 -16.87 26.14 3.27
N PRO A 345 -16.95 25.51 4.46
CA PRO A 345 -17.77 24.32 4.65
C PRO A 345 -19.24 24.46 4.20
N CYS A 346 -19.85 25.63 4.41
CA CYS A 346 -21.23 25.90 4.00
C CYS A 346 -21.41 26.02 2.47
N ASP A 347 -20.36 26.39 1.75
CA ASP A 347 -20.39 26.66 0.30
C ASP A 347 -19.89 25.45 -0.51
N ALA A 348 -19.50 24.36 0.15
CA ALA A 348 -19.00 23.16 -0.50
C ALA A 348 -20.10 22.48 -1.33
N ASP A 349 -19.82 22.17 -2.59
CA ASP A 349 -20.77 21.53 -3.48
C ASP A 349 -20.80 20.00 -3.27
N PHE A 350 -21.96 19.48 -2.86
CA PHE A 350 -22.21 18.04 -2.67
C PHE A 350 -23.17 17.43 -3.71
N PHE A 351 -23.73 18.25 -4.61
CA PHE A 351 -24.87 17.85 -5.43
C PHE A 351 -24.57 17.84 -6.92
N THR A 352 -23.66 18.68 -7.42
CA THR A 352 -23.32 18.69 -8.85
C THR A 352 -22.75 17.33 -9.29
N GLY A 353 -23.32 16.78 -10.36
CA GLY A 353 -22.93 15.47 -10.94
C GLY A 353 -23.39 14.25 -10.14
N LYS A 354 -24.07 14.43 -9.00
CA LYS A 354 -24.63 13.34 -8.19
C LYS A 354 -25.71 12.57 -8.95
N ASP A 355 -26.50 13.28 -9.74
CA ASP A 355 -27.60 12.77 -10.57
C ASP A 355 -27.12 11.71 -11.58
N ILE A 356 -25.96 11.91 -12.18
CA ILE A 356 -25.34 10.95 -13.11
C ILE A 356 -25.10 9.63 -12.38
N VAL A 357 -24.46 9.69 -11.21
CA VAL A 357 -24.16 8.51 -10.39
C VAL A 357 -25.44 7.84 -9.86
N ASP A 358 -26.45 8.63 -9.48
CA ASP A 358 -27.75 8.12 -9.03
C ASP A 358 -28.46 7.35 -10.17
N ASN A 359 -28.40 7.85 -11.40
CA ASN A 359 -29.01 7.21 -12.56
C ASN A 359 -28.27 5.93 -12.98
N GLU A 360 -26.95 5.94 -12.96
CA GLU A 360 -26.14 4.73 -13.21
C GLU A 360 -26.42 3.63 -12.19
N GLU A 361 -26.54 3.98 -10.90
CA GLU A 361 -26.89 3.01 -9.85
C GLU A 361 -28.27 2.42 -10.08
N LYS A 362 -29.29 3.25 -10.38
CA LYS A 362 -30.64 2.76 -10.68
C LYS A 362 -30.66 1.78 -11.85
N ALA A 363 -30.05 2.17 -12.98
CA ALA A 363 -29.95 1.32 -14.16
C ALA A 363 -29.25 -0.01 -13.86
N PHE A 364 -28.20 0.01 -13.01
CA PHE A 364 -27.51 -1.20 -12.60
C PHE A 364 -28.37 -2.11 -11.71
N VAL A 365 -29.10 -1.53 -10.74
CA VAL A 365 -30.02 -2.28 -9.86
C VAL A 365 -31.14 -2.91 -10.68
N GLU A 366 -31.70 -2.19 -11.65
CA GLU A 366 -32.71 -2.69 -12.58
C GLU A 366 -32.17 -3.86 -13.43
N MET A 367 -30.96 -3.72 -13.98
CA MET A 367 -30.29 -4.82 -14.70
C MET A 367 -30.04 -6.04 -13.79
N GLN A 368 -29.66 -5.84 -12.52
CA GLN A 368 -29.49 -6.93 -11.57
C GLN A 368 -30.81 -7.63 -11.26
N ALA A 369 -31.88 -6.87 -11.03
CA ALA A 369 -33.22 -7.42 -10.77
C ALA A 369 -33.71 -8.25 -11.97
N ALA A 370 -33.51 -7.76 -13.20
CA ALA A 370 -33.83 -8.49 -14.43
C ALA A 370 -33.01 -9.80 -14.57
N ARG A 371 -31.72 -9.78 -14.18
CA ARG A 371 -30.86 -10.99 -14.18
C ARG A 371 -31.17 -11.96 -13.04
N GLN A 372 -31.74 -11.53 -11.92
CA GLN A 372 -32.11 -12.42 -10.83
C GLN A 372 -33.26 -13.38 -11.20
N GLY A 373 -34.11 -13.00 -12.15
CA GLY A 373 -35.16 -13.86 -12.70
C GLY A 373 -34.65 -15.08 -13.51
N THR A 374 -33.36 -15.15 -13.84
CA THR A 374 -32.76 -16.18 -14.72
C THR A 374 -31.64 -17.02 -14.07
N ARG A 375 -31.43 -16.94 -12.75
CA ARG A 375 -30.25 -17.54 -12.07
C ARG A 375 -30.43 -18.98 -11.57
N THR A 376 -29.61 -19.91 -12.08
CA THR A 376 -29.41 -21.30 -11.61
C THR A 376 -28.61 -21.42 -10.29
N GLY A 377 -28.74 -22.57 -9.61
CA GLY A 377 -28.30 -22.78 -8.22
C GLY A 377 -26.80 -22.59 -7.93
N TRP A 378 -25.91 -22.92 -8.87
CA TRP A 378 -24.46 -22.75 -8.71
C TRP A 378 -24.03 -21.27 -8.59
N ASN A 379 -24.62 -20.40 -9.41
CA ASN A 379 -24.36 -18.96 -9.36
C ASN A 379 -24.82 -18.34 -8.03
N ARG A 380 -25.86 -18.92 -7.40
CA ARG A 380 -26.34 -18.51 -6.07
C ARG A 380 -25.36 -18.91 -4.96
N PHE A 381 -24.73 -20.07 -5.07
CA PHE A 381 -23.70 -20.53 -4.14
C PHE A 381 -22.42 -19.70 -4.25
N TYR A 382 -21.94 -19.47 -5.48
CA TYR A 382 -20.75 -18.64 -5.73
C TYR A 382 -20.93 -17.20 -5.18
N ASP A 383 -22.06 -16.55 -5.47
CA ASP A 383 -22.33 -15.20 -4.96
C ASP A 383 -22.42 -15.15 -3.44
N ARG A 384 -22.94 -16.20 -2.79
CA ARG A 384 -23.18 -16.20 -1.33
C ARG A 384 -21.94 -16.56 -0.52
N TYR A 385 -21.10 -17.47 -1.02
CA TYR A 385 -20.00 -18.04 -0.24
C TYR A 385 -18.61 -17.72 -0.79
N ILE A 386 -18.48 -17.37 -2.08
CA ILE A 386 -17.17 -17.20 -2.73
C ILE A 386 -16.95 -15.75 -3.16
N SER A 387 -17.99 -15.03 -3.59
CA SER A 387 -17.84 -13.67 -4.12
C SER A 387 -17.29 -12.67 -3.11
N PHE A 388 -17.35 -12.94 -1.80
CA PHE A 388 -16.77 -12.04 -0.80
C PHE A 388 -15.23 -12.14 -0.74
N LEU A 389 -14.63 -13.23 -1.22
CA LEU A 389 -13.19 -13.45 -1.23
C LEU A 389 -12.47 -12.69 -2.36
N PHE A 390 -13.22 -12.19 -3.35
CA PHE A 390 -12.69 -11.49 -4.53
C PHE A 390 -13.30 -10.09 -4.70
#